data_AF-A0A957H9Q8-F1
#
_entry.id   AF-A0A957H9Q8-F1
#
_cell.length_a   1.000
_cell.length_b   1.000
_cell.length_c   1.000
_cell.angle_alpha   90.00
_cell.angle_beta   90.00
_cell.angle_gamma   90.00
#
_symmetry.space_group_name_H-M   'P 1'
#
loop_
_entity.id
_entity.type
_entity.pdbx_description
1 polymer ?
#
loop_
_entity_poly.entity_id
_entity_poly.type
_entity_poly.pdbx_seq_one_letter_code
_entity_poly.pdbx_strand_id
1 'polypeptide(L)'
;FTALLLLTIYLARTGRSPLLSTLALPLALAWSGGWLACYLEGCAYGAPTTLSPLAADLPDSFGVFALRYQTQLLGLAGALLTLTLLYLWQRRAGRQPRQFWLTLALLSAQQLLLLPWRGDPAPILLGWRLDGWAWLLFILWALTRILSETRSLRTAASLNGLQRERVSRLTSATPATTIQLPHQRRERDPGALNARHAQLRPQRPGLGQRRVWVSANIPQSSTLPLALNCATIAPNFSRPPRAQDPTSWRLRSALLP
;
A
#
# COMPACT_ATOMS: atom_id res chain seq x y z
N PHE A 1 -2.40 5.55 -10.73
CA PHE A 1 -2.96 4.18 -10.84
C PHE A 1 -2.16 3.26 -11.76
N THR A 2 -1.95 3.63 -13.02
CA THR A 2 -1.22 2.81 -14.02
C THR A 2 0.16 2.35 -13.55
N ALA A 3 0.99 3.25 -12.99
CA ALA A 3 2.30 2.89 -12.45
C ALA A 3 2.21 1.87 -11.31
N LEU A 4 1.20 1.98 -10.45
CA LEU A 4 0.98 1.08 -9.33
C LEU A 4 0.48 -0.29 -9.81
N LEU A 5 -0.37 -0.32 -10.85
CA LEU A 5 -0.79 -1.53 -11.52
C LEU A 5 0.39 -2.25 -12.19
N LEU A 6 1.21 -1.52 -12.95
CA LEU A 6 2.38 -2.10 -13.63
C LEU A 6 3.40 -2.62 -12.62
N LEU A 7 3.67 -1.85 -11.55
CA LEU A 7 4.55 -2.29 -10.47
C LEU A 7 4.01 -3.53 -9.77
N THR A 8 2.71 -3.58 -9.47
CA THR A 8 2.11 -4.74 -8.82
C THR A 8 2.12 -5.97 -9.70
N ILE A 9 1.84 -5.83 -11.01
CA ILE A 9 1.97 -6.92 -12.00
C ILE A 9 3.43 -7.39 -12.09
N TYR A 10 4.39 -6.46 -12.15
CA TYR A 10 5.82 -6.77 -12.20
C TYR A 10 6.30 -7.52 -10.94
N LEU A 11 5.95 -7.03 -9.76
CA LEU A 11 6.32 -7.66 -8.49
C LEU A 11 5.64 -9.02 -8.31
N ALA A 12 4.39 -9.13 -8.74
CA ALA A 12 3.65 -10.39 -8.79
C ALA A 12 4.31 -11.45 -9.68
N ARG A 13 4.86 -11.05 -10.83
CA ARG A 13 5.52 -11.97 -11.78
C ARG A 13 6.91 -12.39 -11.33
N THR A 14 7.64 -11.52 -10.65
CA THR A 14 9.04 -11.77 -10.25
C THR A 14 9.18 -12.58 -8.95
N GLY A 15 8.07 -12.96 -8.30
CA GLY A 15 8.11 -13.69 -7.03
C GLY A 15 8.66 -12.88 -5.85
N ARG A 16 8.86 -11.56 -6.01
CA ARG A 16 9.40 -10.65 -4.99
C ARG A 16 8.32 -10.20 -4.01
N SER A 17 7.60 -11.15 -3.44
CA SER A 17 6.56 -10.94 -2.44
C SER A 17 6.98 -10.12 -1.20
N PRO A 18 8.23 -10.16 -0.67
CA PRO A 18 8.57 -9.34 0.49
C PRO A 18 8.51 -7.84 0.21
N LEU A 19 8.76 -7.41 -1.03
CA LEU A 19 8.68 -5.98 -1.42
C LEU A 19 7.24 -5.46 -1.42
N LEU A 20 6.23 -6.31 -1.59
CA LEU A 20 4.84 -5.88 -1.50
C LEU A 20 4.51 -5.43 -0.07
N SER A 21 5.02 -6.16 0.93
CA SER A 21 4.76 -5.85 2.34
C SER A 21 5.31 -4.49 2.78
N THR A 22 6.41 -4.03 2.17
CA THR A 22 6.99 -2.70 2.44
C THR A 22 6.23 -1.58 1.76
N LEU A 23 5.48 -1.87 0.67
CA LEU A 23 4.68 -0.90 -0.07
C LEU A 23 3.28 -0.67 0.51
N ALA A 24 2.78 -1.55 1.38
CA ALA A 24 1.44 -1.44 1.94
C ALA A 24 1.23 -0.12 2.72
N LEU A 25 2.18 0.24 3.59
CA LEU A 25 2.07 1.45 4.43
C LEU A 25 2.26 2.74 3.61
N PRO A 26 3.27 2.86 2.73
CA PRO A 26 3.39 3.99 1.80
C PRO A 26 2.17 4.17 0.90
N LEU A 27 1.53 3.09 0.45
CA LEU A 27 0.31 3.16 -0.36
C LEU A 27 -0.83 3.85 0.41
N ALA A 28 -1.12 3.40 1.64
CA ALA A 28 -2.15 4.00 2.47
C ALA A 28 -1.83 5.46 2.83
N LEU A 29 -0.56 5.75 3.13
CA LEU A 29 -0.11 7.12 3.42
C LEU A 29 -0.29 8.04 2.21
N ALA A 30 0.18 7.63 1.04
CA ALA A 30 0.01 8.39 -0.20
C ALA A 30 -1.48 8.62 -0.52
N TRP A 31 -2.34 7.62 -0.26
CA TRP A 31 -3.78 7.75 -0.43
C TRP A 31 -4.40 8.79 0.51
N SER A 32 -4.02 8.78 1.79
CA SER A 32 -4.45 9.80 2.75
C SER A 32 -3.97 11.20 2.37
N GLY A 33 -2.72 11.31 1.88
CA GLY A 33 -2.18 12.57 1.38
C GLY A 33 -2.95 13.12 0.19
N GLY A 34 -3.39 12.26 -0.74
CA GLY A 34 -4.23 12.64 -1.87
C GLY A 34 -5.57 13.24 -1.42
N TRP A 35 -6.26 12.60 -0.48
CA TRP A 35 -7.52 13.13 0.06
C TRP A 35 -7.34 14.41 0.87
N LEU A 36 -6.26 14.51 1.64
CA LEU A 36 -5.93 15.74 2.37
C LEU A 36 -5.63 16.89 1.42
N ALA A 37 -4.87 16.64 0.35
CA ALA A 37 -4.62 17.64 -0.69
C ALA A 37 -5.93 18.10 -1.34
N CYS A 38 -6.82 17.17 -1.69
CA CYS A 38 -8.14 17.53 -2.24
C CYS A 38 -8.97 18.38 -1.27
N TYR A 39 -8.90 18.10 0.03
CA TYR A 39 -9.58 18.91 1.04
C TYR A 39 -9.01 20.33 1.11
N LEU A 40 -7.68 20.49 1.11
CA LEU A 40 -7.01 21.79 1.18
C LEU A 40 -7.20 22.63 -0.10
N GLU A 41 -7.27 21.99 -1.26
CA GLU A 41 -7.52 22.66 -2.55
C GLU A 41 -9.01 22.93 -2.80
N GLY A 42 -9.89 22.34 -1.99
CA GLY A 42 -11.33 22.43 -2.18
C GLY A 42 -11.80 21.79 -3.49
N CYS A 43 -11.32 20.57 -3.79
CA CYS A 43 -11.70 19.83 -4.98
C CYS A 43 -12.34 18.48 -4.63
N ALA A 44 -13.10 17.89 -5.55
CA ALA A 44 -13.83 16.62 -5.35
C ALA A 44 -14.94 16.68 -4.28
N TYR A 45 -15.77 17.73 -4.29
CA TYR A 45 -16.97 17.77 -3.45
C TYR A 45 -18.03 16.78 -3.92
N GLY A 46 -18.88 16.38 -2.97
CA GLY A 46 -19.95 15.45 -3.24
C GLY A 46 -21.14 16.04 -4.00
N ALA A 47 -22.16 15.19 -4.13
CA ALA A 47 -23.47 15.57 -4.63
C ALA A 47 -24.11 16.66 -3.74
N PRO A 48 -24.99 17.49 -4.31
CA PRO A 48 -25.81 18.42 -3.52
C PRO A 48 -26.60 17.68 -2.44
N THR A 49 -26.72 18.28 -1.27
CA THR A 49 -27.39 17.69 -0.11
C THR A 49 -28.16 18.74 0.69
N THR A 50 -28.96 18.28 1.64
CA THR A 50 -29.67 19.11 2.61
C THR A 50 -28.81 19.33 3.85
N LEU A 51 -29.37 19.98 4.88
CA LEU A 51 -28.69 20.20 6.16
C LEU A 51 -28.32 18.85 6.80
N SER A 52 -27.03 18.49 6.72
CA SER A 52 -26.42 17.29 7.28
C SER A 52 -25.13 17.68 8.01
N PRO A 53 -24.68 16.96 9.05
CA PRO A 53 -23.40 17.24 9.72
C PRO A 53 -22.18 17.22 8.78
N LEU A 54 -22.29 16.56 7.63
CA LEU A 54 -21.25 16.48 6.60
C LEU A 54 -21.48 17.44 5.44
N ALA A 55 -22.53 18.25 5.49
CA ALA A 55 -22.81 19.27 4.50
C ALA A 55 -22.00 20.53 4.83
N ALA A 56 -21.45 21.17 3.80
CA ALA A 56 -20.94 22.53 3.90
C ALA A 56 -21.26 23.29 2.60
N ASP A 57 -21.29 24.62 2.69
CA ASP A 57 -21.47 25.47 1.52
C ASP A 57 -20.14 25.61 0.79
N LEU A 58 -20.03 24.93 -0.36
CA LEU A 58 -18.77 24.66 -1.04
C LEU A 58 -18.93 24.99 -2.53
N PRO A 59 -17.92 25.62 -3.16
CA PRO A 59 -17.98 25.92 -4.58
C PRO A 59 -17.85 24.63 -5.39
N ASP A 60 -18.59 24.53 -6.49
CA ASP A 60 -18.36 23.49 -7.48
C ASP A 60 -17.22 23.83 -8.45
N SER A 61 -16.98 22.96 -9.44
CA SER A 61 -15.97 23.18 -10.48
C SER A 61 -16.23 24.43 -11.33
N PHE A 62 -17.44 24.99 -11.28
CA PHE A 62 -17.85 26.21 -11.96
C PHE A 62 -17.90 27.43 -11.03
N GLY A 63 -17.51 27.28 -9.75
CA GLY A 63 -17.55 28.34 -8.74
C GLY A 63 -18.94 28.60 -8.16
N VAL A 64 -19.94 27.76 -8.44
CA VAL A 64 -21.29 27.89 -7.88
C VAL A 64 -21.32 27.24 -6.50
N PHE A 65 -21.65 28.05 -5.50
CA PHE A 65 -21.79 27.60 -4.11
C PHE A 65 -23.10 26.87 -3.89
N ALA A 66 -23.01 25.70 -3.25
CA ALA A 66 -24.16 24.92 -2.82
C ALA A 66 -23.79 24.05 -1.62
N LEU A 67 -24.80 23.68 -0.82
CA LEU A 67 -24.67 22.66 0.23
C LEU A 67 -24.34 21.30 -0.40
N ARG A 68 -23.12 20.81 -0.15
CA ARG A 68 -22.59 19.56 -0.71
C ARG A 68 -21.96 18.70 0.39
N TYR A 69 -21.91 17.39 0.15
CA TYR A 69 -21.18 16.48 1.02
C TYR A 69 -19.67 16.73 0.96
N GLN A 70 -19.04 16.80 2.13
CA GLN A 70 -17.58 16.86 2.29
C GLN A 70 -16.95 15.47 2.08
N THR A 71 -17.10 14.89 0.88
CA THR A 71 -16.60 13.53 0.58
C THR A 71 -15.10 13.38 0.75
N GLN A 72 -14.34 14.49 0.73
CA GLN A 72 -12.91 14.51 1.00
C GLN A 72 -12.59 14.13 2.44
N LEU A 73 -13.38 14.59 3.40
CA LEU A 73 -13.19 14.22 4.81
C LEU A 73 -13.55 12.75 5.04
N LEU A 74 -14.61 12.25 4.39
CA LEU A 74 -14.94 10.82 4.43
C LEU A 74 -13.83 9.97 3.79
N GLY A 75 -13.29 10.44 2.66
CA GLY A 75 -12.16 9.82 1.99
C GLY A 75 -10.90 9.79 2.83
N LEU A 76 -10.56 10.91 3.46
CA LEU A 76 -9.44 11.02 4.39
C LEU A 76 -9.61 10.10 5.60
N ALA A 77 -10.80 10.12 6.22
CA ALA A 77 -11.12 9.29 7.38
C ALA A 77 -10.98 7.79 7.06
N GLY A 78 -11.53 7.33 5.94
CA GLY A 78 -11.37 5.93 5.49
C GLY A 78 -9.91 5.55 5.21
N ALA A 79 -9.14 6.48 4.63
CA ALA A 79 -7.72 6.26 4.34
C ALA A 79 -6.89 6.13 5.63
N LEU A 80 -7.13 7.03 6.59
CA LEU A 80 -6.48 7.01 7.91
C LEU A 80 -6.88 5.79 8.73
N LEU A 81 -8.14 5.35 8.65
CA LEU A 81 -8.59 4.10 9.27
C LEU A 81 -7.82 2.91 8.68
N THR A 82 -7.73 2.83 7.36
CA THR A 82 -6.97 1.76 6.68
C THR A 82 -5.50 1.77 7.08
N LEU A 83 -4.87 2.96 7.10
CA LEU A 83 -3.48 3.14 7.54
C LEU A 83 -3.28 2.67 8.99
N THR A 84 -4.20 3.02 9.89
CA THR A 84 -4.16 2.65 11.31
C THR A 84 -4.30 1.15 11.51
N LEU A 85 -5.30 0.53 10.87
CA LEU A 85 -5.51 -0.92 10.93
C LEU A 85 -4.28 -1.68 10.42
N LEU A 86 -3.69 -1.23 9.31
CA LEU A 86 -2.49 -1.82 8.75
C LEU A 86 -1.29 -1.67 9.69
N TYR A 87 -1.09 -0.49 10.25
CA TYR A 87 0.01 -0.21 11.19
C TYR A 87 -0.07 -1.10 12.43
N LEU A 88 -1.26 -1.19 13.04
CA LEU A 88 -1.49 -2.04 14.21
C LEU A 88 -1.29 -3.52 13.88
N TRP A 89 -1.74 -3.96 12.71
CA TRP A 89 -1.47 -5.33 12.25
C TRP A 89 0.02 -5.58 12.05
N GLN A 90 0.74 -4.68 11.37
CA GLN A 90 2.18 -4.83 11.18
C GLN A 90 2.95 -4.92 12.50
N ARG A 91 2.52 -4.15 13.53
CA ARG A 91 3.09 -4.25 14.88
C ARG A 91 2.85 -5.61 15.53
N ARG A 92 1.68 -6.22 15.34
CA ARG A 92 1.31 -7.48 15.99
C ARG A 92 1.81 -8.73 15.27
N ALA A 93 1.75 -8.77 13.95
CA ALA A 93 2.01 -9.98 13.15
C ALA A 93 3.23 -9.86 12.22
N GLY A 94 3.97 -8.75 12.28
CA GLY A 94 5.07 -8.46 11.37
C GLY A 94 4.59 -8.07 9.97
N ARG A 95 5.54 -7.92 9.05
CA ARG A 95 5.28 -7.56 7.65
C ARG A 95 4.99 -8.81 6.83
N GLN A 96 3.87 -8.82 6.12
CA GLN A 96 3.42 -9.97 5.33
C GLN A 96 2.89 -9.48 3.97
N PRO A 97 3.12 -10.21 2.87
CA PRO A 97 2.71 -9.78 1.52
C PRO A 97 1.19 -9.56 1.40
N ARG A 98 0.37 -10.41 2.05
CA ARG A 98 -1.10 -10.24 2.14
C ARG A 98 -1.57 -8.87 2.64
N GLN A 99 -0.75 -8.17 3.42
CA GLN A 99 -1.11 -6.85 3.93
C GLN A 99 -1.25 -5.83 2.80
N PHE A 100 -0.41 -5.91 1.77
CA PHE A 100 -0.51 -5.04 0.60
C PHE A 100 -1.84 -5.22 -0.12
N TRP A 101 -2.20 -6.47 -0.41
CA TRP A 101 -3.45 -6.79 -1.10
C TRP A 101 -4.66 -6.37 -0.28
N LEU A 102 -4.61 -6.57 1.04
CA LEU A 102 -5.69 -6.08 1.90
C LEU A 102 -5.79 -4.56 1.90
N THR A 103 -4.68 -3.84 1.96
CA THR A 103 -4.69 -2.37 1.85
C THR A 103 -5.33 -1.94 0.54
N LEU A 104 -4.94 -2.55 -0.58
CA LEU A 104 -5.55 -2.26 -1.88
C LEU A 104 -7.06 -2.54 -1.88
N ALA A 105 -7.50 -3.66 -1.30
CA ALA A 105 -8.91 -4.01 -1.19
C ALA A 105 -9.69 -3.01 -0.33
N LEU A 106 -9.16 -2.62 0.84
CA LEU A 106 -9.82 -1.68 1.76
C LEU A 106 -9.93 -0.28 1.14
N LEU A 107 -8.86 0.23 0.53
CA LEU A 107 -8.88 1.53 -0.14
C LEU A 107 -9.82 1.53 -1.35
N SER A 108 -9.89 0.41 -2.10
CA SER A 108 -10.81 0.30 -3.24
C SER A 108 -12.27 0.17 -2.78
N ALA A 109 -12.53 -0.58 -1.70
CA ALA A 109 -13.85 -0.68 -1.09
C ALA A 109 -14.33 0.67 -0.55
N GLN A 110 -13.43 1.44 0.05
CA GLN A 110 -13.72 2.81 0.47
C GLN A 110 -14.17 3.69 -0.72
N GLN A 111 -13.50 3.61 -1.87
CA GLN A 111 -13.92 4.37 -3.04
C GLN A 111 -15.29 3.91 -3.55
N LEU A 112 -15.52 2.60 -3.57
CA LEU A 112 -16.82 2.02 -3.94
C LEU A 112 -17.94 2.50 -3.04
N LEU A 113 -17.66 2.62 -1.73
CA LEU A 113 -18.59 3.20 -0.78
C LEU A 113 -18.81 4.67 -1.06
N LEU A 114 -17.80 5.46 -1.43
CA LEU A 114 -17.97 6.90 -1.69
C LEU A 114 -18.75 7.23 -2.97
N LEU A 115 -18.86 6.29 -3.92
CA LEU A 115 -19.48 6.52 -5.23
C LEU A 115 -20.88 7.17 -5.20
N PRO A 116 -21.83 6.75 -4.34
CA PRO A 116 -23.16 7.35 -4.27
C PRO A 116 -23.15 8.81 -3.79
N TRP A 117 -22.11 9.22 -3.06
CA TRP A 117 -21.96 10.58 -2.54
C TRP A 117 -21.17 11.48 -3.49
N ARG A 118 -20.55 10.94 -4.55
CA ARG A 118 -19.76 11.72 -5.51
C ARG A 118 -20.66 12.45 -6.51
N GLY A 119 -20.43 13.76 -6.64
CA GLY A 119 -21.20 14.64 -7.52
C GLY A 119 -20.55 14.94 -8.87
N ASP A 120 -19.34 14.45 -9.11
CA ASP A 120 -18.61 14.70 -10.36
C ASP A 120 -19.17 13.88 -11.53
N PRO A 121 -19.25 14.45 -12.75
CA PRO A 121 -19.68 13.73 -13.93
C PRO A 121 -18.66 12.64 -14.28
N ALA A 122 -19.14 11.42 -14.48
CA ALA A 122 -18.32 10.29 -14.90
C ALA A 122 -19.03 9.48 -15.99
N PRO A 123 -18.29 8.83 -16.89
CA PRO A 123 -18.87 7.94 -17.88
C PRO A 123 -19.63 6.80 -17.18
N ILE A 124 -20.84 6.55 -17.64
CA ILE A 124 -21.71 5.49 -17.12
C ILE A 124 -21.62 4.29 -18.07
N LEU A 125 -21.35 3.11 -17.52
CA LEU A 125 -21.34 1.83 -18.22
C LEU A 125 -22.32 0.89 -17.50
N LEU A 126 -23.34 0.41 -18.21
CA LEU A 126 -24.39 -0.47 -17.68
C LEU A 126 -25.10 0.10 -16.44
N GLY A 127 -25.40 1.42 -16.45
CA GLY A 127 -26.09 2.08 -15.33
C GLY A 127 -25.21 2.36 -14.11
N TRP A 128 -23.92 2.00 -14.14
CA TRP A 128 -22.99 2.30 -13.05
C TRP A 128 -21.81 3.15 -13.54
N ARG A 129 -21.20 3.91 -12.64
CA ARG A 129 -20.05 4.75 -13.01
C ARG A 129 -18.85 3.87 -13.36
N LEU A 130 -18.13 4.22 -14.42
CA LEU A 130 -16.98 3.44 -14.92
C LEU A 130 -15.87 3.28 -13.86
N ASP A 131 -15.67 4.28 -13.01
CA ASP A 131 -14.73 4.21 -11.90
C ASP A 131 -15.16 3.16 -10.85
N GLY A 132 -16.45 2.96 -10.64
CA GLY A 132 -17.00 1.90 -9.79
C GLY A 132 -16.60 0.51 -10.25
N TRP A 133 -16.68 0.26 -11.57
CA TRP A 133 -16.20 -0.99 -12.16
C TRP A 133 -14.70 -1.20 -11.93
N ALA A 134 -13.88 -0.16 -12.07
CA ALA A 134 -12.45 -0.25 -11.81
C ALA A 134 -12.14 -0.63 -10.35
N TRP A 135 -12.84 0.00 -9.39
CA TRP A 135 -12.68 -0.33 -7.96
C TRP A 135 -13.12 -1.77 -7.65
N LEU A 136 -14.23 -2.22 -8.23
CA LEU A 136 -14.69 -3.59 -8.07
C LEU A 136 -13.65 -4.60 -8.58
N LEU A 137 -13.06 -4.35 -9.75
CA LEU A 137 -12.00 -5.19 -10.30
C LEU A 137 -10.77 -5.23 -9.38
N PHE A 138 -10.37 -4.10 -8.78
CA PHE A 138 -9.27 -4.07 -7.82
C PHE A 138 -9.56 -4.88 -6.55
N ILE A 139 -10.79 -4.80 -6.03
CA ILE A 139 -11.22 -5.60 -4.87
C ILE A 139 -11.14 -7.09 -5.21
N LEU A 140 -11.75 -7.51 -6.33
CA LEU A 140 -11.73 -8.91 -6.76
C LEU A 140 -10.30 -9.41 -6.96
N TRP A 141 -9.45 -8.62 -7.62
CA TRP A 141 -8.05 -8.99 -7.83
C TRP A 141 -7.29 -9.13 -6.52
N ALA A 142 -7.43 -8.18 -5.59
CA ALA A 142 -6.81 -8.26 -4.27
C ALA A 142 -7.27 -9.50 -3.48
N LEU A 143 -8.57 -9.81 -3.51
CA LEU A 143 -9.13 -10.99 -2.83
C LEU A 143 -8.58 -12.30 -3.43
N THR A 144 -8.52 -12.42 -4.76
CA THR A 144 -7.93 -13.62 -5.39
C THR A 144 -6.48 -13.84 -4.95
N ARG A 145 -5.71 -12.75 -4.78
CA ARG A 145 -4.33 -12.81 -4.29
C ARG A 145 -4.24 -13.26 -2.84
N ILE A 146 -5.04 -12.69 -1.95
CA ILE A 146 -5.10 -13.10 -0.53
C ILE A 146 -5.46 -14.60 -0.44
N LEU A 147 -6.46 -15.04 -1.21
CA LEU A 147 -6.88 -16.45 -1.23
C LEU A 147 -5.78 -17.37 -1.78
N SER A 148 -5.05 -16.95 -2.82
CA SER A 148 -3.94 -17.75 -3.37
C SER A 148 -2.78 -17.94 -2.37
N GLU A 149 -2.44 -16.91 -1.59
CA GLU A 149 -1.38 -16.98 -0.58
C GLU A 149 -1.78 -17.89 0.59
N THR A 150 -3.04 -17.84 1.04
CA THR A 150 -3.50 -18.73 2.11
C THR A 150 -3.46 -20.21 1.74
N ARG A 151 -3.73 -20.54 0.47
CA ARG A 151 -3.61 -21.93 -0.04
C ARG A 151 -2.15 -22.38 -0.03
N SER A 152 -1.22 -21.55 -0.50
CA SER A 152 0.21 -21.88 -0.51
C SER A 152 0.75 -22.19 0.89
N LEU A 153 0.37 -21.40 1.90
CA LEU A 153 0.79 -21.62 3.29
C LEU A 153 0.23 -22.94 3.87
N ARG A 154 -1.02 -23.29 3.55
CA ARG A 154 -1.62 -24.56 3.98
C ARG A 154 -0.91 -25.75 3.36
N THR A 155 -0.58 -25.69 2.06
CA THR A 155 0.15 -26.75 1.38
C THR A 155 1.55 -26.92 1.96
N ALA A 156 2.27 -25.82 2.21
CA ALA A 156 3.60 -25.87 2.84
C ALA A 156 3.56 -26.46 4.25
N ALA A 157 2.57 -26.06 5.07
CA ALA A 157 2.38 -26.62 6.41
C ALA A 157 2.06 -28.14 6.38
N SER A 158 1.22 -28.56 5.43
CA SER A 158 0.88 -29.98 5.23
C SER A 158 2.10 -30.82 4.83
N LEU A 159 2.91 -30.35 3.87
CA LEU A 159 4.12 -31.05 3.44
C LEU A 159 5.16 -31.16 4.56
N ASN A 160 5.35 -30.12 5.35
CA ASN A 160 6.25 -30.15 6.51
C ASN A 160 5.79 -31.16 7.58
N GLY A 161 4.48 -31.30 7.78
CA GLY A 161 3.91 -32.32 8.66
C GLY A 161 4.23 -33.74 8.18
N LEU A 162 4.00 -34.02 6.90
CA LEU A 162 4.30 -35.32 6.29
C LEU A 162 5.80 -35.64 6.31
N GLN A 163 6.66 -34.63 6.10
CA GLN A 163 8.11 -34.82 6.19
C GLN A 163 8.56 -35.17 7.62
N ARG A 164 8.01 -34.49 8.64
CA ARG A 164 8.31 -34.83 10.04
C ARG A 164 7.87 -36.24 10.38
N GLU A 165 6.69 -36.65 9.94
CA GLU A 165 6.18 -38.01 10.18
C GLU A 165 7.03 -39.07 9.48
N ARG A 166 7.51 -38.80 8.26
CA ARG A 166 8.41 -39.71 7.55
C ARG A 166 9.76 -39.83 8.24
N VAL A 167 10.34 -38.72 8.69
CA VAL A 167 11.61 -38.73 9.44
C VAL A 167 11.45 -39.50 10.76
N SER A 168 10.35 -39.29 11.49
CA SER A 168 10.10 -40.00 12.74
C SER A 168 9.96 -41.51 12.54
N ARG A 169 9.27 -41.94 11.46
CA ARG A 169 9.15 -43.36 11.10
C ARG A 169 10.49 -43.99 10.71
N LEU A 170 11.34 -43.27 9.98
CA LEU A 170 12.67 -43.76 9.61
C LEU A 170 13.58 -43.92 10.84
N THR A 171 13.53 -42.97 11.78
CA THR A 171 14.28 -43.08 13.04
C THR A 171 13.77 -44.20 13.95
N SER A 172 12.46 -44.50 13.95
CA SER A 172 11.91 -45.61 14.76
C SER A 172 12.11 -47.00 14.12
N ALA A 173 12.21 -47.06 12.79
CA ALA A 173 12.37 -48.32 12.05
C ALA A 173 13.82 -48.81 11.95
N THR A 174 14.80 -48.00 12.38
CA THR A 174 16.18 -48.46 12.48
C THR A 174 16.27 -49.28 13.78
N PRO A 175 16.32 -50.62 13.73
CA PRO A 175 16.55 -51.40 14.95
C PRO A 175 17.84 -50.88 15.58
N ALA A 176 17.90 -50.86 16.90
CA ALA A 176 19.12 -50.56 17.63
C ALA A 176 20.16 -51.65 17.34
N THR A 177 20.73 -51.64 16.13
CA THR A 177 22.00 -52.26 15.85
C THR A 177 22.95 -51.42 16.67
N THR A 178 23.24 -51.90 17.88
CA THR A 178 24.38 -51.48 18.67
C THR A 178 25.60 -51.70 17.77
N ILE A 179 25.90 -50.71 16.95
CA ILE A 179 27.20 -50.57 16.33
C ILE A 179 28.09 -50.32 17.53
N GLN A 180 28.66 -51.41 18.06
CA GLN A 180 29.85 -51.33 18.88
C GLN A 180 30.88 -50.62 18.02
N LEU A 181 30.89 -49.28 18.12
CA LEU A 181 31.99 -48.49 17.63
C LEU A 181 33.23 -49.13 18.25
N PRO A 182 34.16 -49.67 17.44
CA PRO A 182 35.39 -50.20 17.98
C PRO A 182 35.95 -49.11 18.86
N HIS A 183 36.19 -49.50 20.11
CA HIS A 183 36.75 -48.66 21.15
C HIS A 183 38.15 -48.26 20.69
N GLN A 184 38.25 -47.31 19.75
CA GLN A 184 39.49 -46.65 19.39
C GLN A 184 39.85 -45.80 20.60
N ARG A 185 40.55 -46.48 21.51
CA ARG A 185 41.38 -45.95 22.57
C ARG A 185 42.45 -45.09 21.90
N ARG A 186 42.04 -43.92 21.40
CA ARG A 186 42.94 -42.88 20.99
C ARG A 186 43.49 -42.33 22.30
N GLU A 187 44.63 -42.85 22.71
CA GLU A 187 45.47 -42.28 23.75
C GLU A 187 45.56 -40.79 23.47
N ARG A 188 44.82 -40.02 24.27
CA ARG A 188 44.99 -38.58 24.35
C ARG A 188 46.27 -38.39 25.10
N ASP A 189 47.33 -38.20 24.34
CA ASP A 189 48.57 -37.63 24.79
C ASP A 189 48.26 -36.27 25.47
N PRO A 190 48.40 -36.14 26.81
CA PRO A 190 48.05 -34.92 27.51
C PRO A 190 49.03 -33.76 27.24
N GLY A 191 50.11 -33.99 26.48
CA GLY A 191 51.14 -33.00 26.20
C GLY A 191 50.93 -32.10 24.97
N ALA A 192 50.03 -32.44 24.03
CA ALA A 192 49.96 -31.76 22.73
C ALA A 192 48.88 -30.65 22.62
N LEU A 193 48.07 -30.43 23.67
CA LEU A 193 46.90 -29.54 23.58
C LEU A 193 47.15 -28.05 23.86
N ASN A 194 48.35 -27.67 24.31
CA ASN A 194 48.65 -26.25 24.61
C ASN A 194 49.31 -25.47 23.45
N ALA A 195 49.73 -26.12 22.35
CA ALA A 195 50.41 -25.41 21.26
C ALA A 195 49.48 -25.02 20.08
N ARG A 196 48.30 -25.64 19.91
CA ARG A 196 47.42 -25.37 18.75
C ARG A 196 46.24 -24.44 19.02
N HIS A 197 46.01 -24.05 20.28
CA HIS A 197 44.97 -23.06 20.61
C HIS A 197 45.40 -21.59 20.41
N ALA A 198 46.66 -21.33 20.01
CA ALA A 198 47.14 -19.98 19.74
C ALA A 198 46.90 -19.49 18.29
N GLN A 199 46.60 -20.37 17.32
CA GLN A 199 46.64 -20.00 15.90
C GLN A 199 45.29 -19.99 15.15
N LEU A 200 44.20 -20.37 15.82
CA LEU A 200 42.85 -20.28 15.25
C LEU A 200 41.94 -19.49 16.17
N ARG A 201 42.33 -18.25 16.49
CA ARG A 201 41.30 -17.24 16.72
C ARG A 201 40.71 -16.95 15.34
N PRO A 202 39.46 -17.32 15.03
CA PRO A 202 38.78 -16.71 13.91
C PRO A 202 38.87 -15.21 14.17
N GLN A 203 39.56 -14.49 13.27
CA GLN A 203 39.48 -13.05 13.24
C GLN A 203 37.99 -12.74 13.24
N ARG A 204 37.50 -12.18 14.36
CA ARG A 204 36.21 -11.52 14.36
C ARG A 204 36.30 -10.54 13.19
N PRO A 205 35.44 -10.66 12.16
CA PRO A 205 35.38 -9.62 11.15
C PRO A 205 35.14 -8.32 11.92
N GLY A 206 36.14 -7.45 11.87
CA GLY A 206 36.12 -6.21 12.61
C GLY A 206 34.80 -5.51 12.34
N LEU A 207 34.19 -4.99 13.42
CA LEU A 207 33.19 -3.93 13.40
C LEU A 207 33.83 -2.65 12.83
N GLY A 208 34.24 -2.76 11.58
CA GLY A 208 35.11 -1.87 10.84
C GLY A 208 34.94 -2.08 9.33
N GLN A 209 33.89 -2.78 8.89
CA GLN A 209 33.26 -2.39 7.63
C GLN A 209 32.69 -0.98 7.84
N ARG A 210 33.57 0.02 7.69
CA ARG A 210 33.20 1.17 6.85
C ARG A 210 32.49 0.56 5.66
N ARG A 211 31.18 0.76 5.59
CA ARG A 211 30.46 0.70 4.34
C ARG A 211 31.23 1.65 3.43
N VAL A 212 32.17 1.12 2.66
CA VAL A 212 32.57 1.72 1.41
C VAL A 212 31.28 1.66 0.63
N TRP A 213 30.53 2.76 0.72
CA TRP A 213 29.57 3.10 -0.29
C TRP A 213 30.37 3.07 -1.57
N VAL A 214 30.26 1.95 -2.29
CA VAL A 214 30.42 1.99 -3.73
C VAL A 214 29.30 2.94 -4.14
N SER A 215 29.65 4.23 -4.23
CA SER A 215 28.94 5.16 -5.07
C SER A 215 29.02 4.53 -6.45
N ALA A 216 28.05 3.66 -6.73
CA ALA A 216 27.62 3.48 -8.10
C ALA A 216 27.38 4.91 -8.55
N ASN A 217 28.25 5.37 -9.45
CA ASN A 217 28.10 6.62 -10.14
C ASN A 217 26.85 6.41 -11.00
N ILE A 218 25.69 6.57 -10.36
CA ILE A 218 24.40 6.61 -11.02
C ILE A 218 24.52 7.85 -11.87
N PRO A 219 24.55 7.74 -13.21
CA PRO A 219 24.53 8.91 -14.05
C PRO A 219 23.36 9.77 -13.56
N GLN A 220 23.64 11.04 -13.29
CA GLN A 220 22.64 12.08 -13.09
C GLN A 220 21.86 12.28 -14.40
N SER A 221 21.16 11.25 -14.85
CA SER A 221 20.21 11.33 -15.93
C SER A 221 18.86 11.62 -15.30
N SER A 222 18.49 12.89 -15.40
CA SER A 222 17.12 13.40 -15.34
C SER A 222 16.34 13.09 -14.06
N THR A 223 16.21 14.13 -13.23
CA THR A 223 14.95 14.48 -12.55
C THR A 223 13.72 13.90 -13.25
N LEU A 224 13.28 12.72 -12.81
CA LEU A 224 11.97 12.19 -13.17
C LEU A 224 10.96 12.94 -12.29
N PRO A 225 9.97 13.63 -12.89
CA PRO A 225 8.93 14.28 -12.13
C PRO A 225 8.01 13.18 -11.58
N LEU A 226 8.28 12.75 -10.34
CA LEU A 226 7.26 12.15 -9.47
C LEU A 226 6.32 13.25 -8.96
N ALA A 227 5.87 14.12 -9.87
CA ALA A 227 4.63 14.84 -9.70
C ALA A 227 3.54 13.80 -9.94
N LEU A 228 2.87 13.36 -8.88
CA LEU A 228 1.47 13.01 -9.01
C LEU A 228 0.84 14.10 -9.88
N ASN A 229 0.28 13.70 -11.01
CA ASN A 229 -0.33 14.58 -12.00
C ASN A 229 -1.67 15.12 -11.49
N CYS A 230 -1.66 15.73 -10.29
CA CYS A 230 -2.69 16.61 -9.75
C CYS A 230 -2.34 18.09 -10.02
N ALA A 231 -1.12 18.39 -10.49
CA ALA A 231 -0.60 19.76 -10.56
C ALA A 231 -0.72 20.48 -11.92
N THR A 232 -1.56 20.03 -12.86
CA THR A 232 -1.77 20.76 -14.14
C THR A 232 -3.19 21.24 -14.37
N ILE A 233 -3.93 21.44 -13.29
CA ILE A 233 -4.89 22.54 -13.22
C ILE A 233 -4.42 23.37 -12.04
N ALA A 234 -3.41 24.22 -12.24
CA ALA A 234 -3.36 25.42 -11.43
C ALA A 234 -4.61 26.20 -11.82
N PRO A 235 -5.66 26.29 -10.98
CA PRO A 235 -6.67 27.30 -11.25
C PRO A 235 -5.90 28.60 -11.25
N ASN A 236 -5.91 29.26 -12.40
CA ASN A 236 -5.57 30.66 -12.46
C ASN A 236 -6.58 31.33 -11.51
N PHE A 237 -6.21 31.49 -10.24
CA PHE A 237 -6.82 32.44 -9.32
C PHE A 237 -6.44 33.84 -9.80
N SER A 238 -6.68 34.12 -11.09
CA SER A 238 -6.99 35.44 -11.56
C SER A 238 -8.13 35.90 -10.67
N ARG A 239 -7.77 36.86 -9.81
CA ARG A 239 -8.57 37.68 -8.90
C ARG A 239 -10.07 37.38 -8.92
N PRO A 240 -10.73 37.21 -7.75
CA PRO A 240 -12.19 37.11 -7.72
C PRO A 240 -12.76 38.19 -8.63
N PRO A 241 -13.67 37.86 -9.56
CA PRO A 241 -14.27 38.86 -10.43
C PRO A 241 -14.74 39.98 -9.51
N ARG A 242 -14.23 41.21 -9.74
CA ARG A 242 -14.68 42.41 -9.02
C ARG A 242 -16.19 42.29 -8.94
N ALA A 243 -16.73 42.31 -7.71
CA ALA A 243 -18.15 42.26 -7.45
C ALA A 243 -18.85 43.08 -8.53
N GLN A 244 -19.59 42.40 -9.42
CA GLN A 244 -20.34 43.09 -10.45
C GLN A 244 -21.28 44.04 -9.72
N ASP A 245 -21.11 45.31 -10.02
CA ASP A 245 -21.83 46.41 -9.41
C ASP A 245 -23.32 46.07 -9.40
N PRO A 246 -23.99 45.96 -8.23
CA PRO A 246 -25.39 45.52 -8.14
C PRO A 246 -26.37 46.45 -8.88
N THR A 247 -25.88 47.59 -9.36
CA THR A 247 -26.64 48.56 -10.17
C THR A 247 -26.90 48.09 -11.62
N SER A 248 -26.14 47.13 -12.19
CA SER A 248 -26.31 46.75 -13.60
C SER A 248 -27.58 45.92 -13.88
N TRP A 249 -28.22 45.35 -12.85
CA TRP A 249 -29.47 44.57 -13.00
C TRP A 249 -30.70 45.45 -13.17
N ARG A 250 -30.68 46.71 -12.70
CA ARG A 250 -31.83 47.62 -12.79
C ARG A 250 -32.05 48.22 -14.19
N LEU A 251 -31.06 48.16 -15.08
CA LEU A 251 -31.17 48.74 -16.42
C LEU A 251 -31.70 47.77 -17.48
N ARG A 252 -31.74 46.45 -17.23
CA ARG A 252 -32.25 45.46 -18.19
C ARG A 252 -33.74 45.15 -18.09
N SER A 253 -34.41 45.55 -17.01
CA SER A 253 -35.86 45.38 -16.85
C SER A 253 -36.70 46.52 -17.46
N ALA A 254 -36.08 47.55 -18.03
CA ALA A 254 -36.77 48.70 -18.61
C ALA A 254 -36.85 48.70 -20.15
N LEU A 255 -36.34 47.65 -20.83
CA LEU A 255 -36.19 47.62 -22.29
C LEU A 255 -36.76 46.37 -22.97
N LEU A 256 -37.75 45.72 -22.35
CA LEU A 256 -38.54 44.69 -23.01
C LEU A 256 -40.00 45.18 -23.09
N PRO A 257 -40.53 45.47 -24.30
CA PRO A 257 -41.93 45.79 -24.50
C PRO A 257 -42.84 44.56 -24.30
#